data_AF-A0A524GNN9-F1
#
_entry.id   AF-A0A524GNN9-F1
#
_cell.length_a   1.000
_cell.length_b   1.000
_cell.length_c   1.000
_cell.angle_alpha   90.00
_cell.angle_beta   90.00
_cell.angle_gamma   90.00
#
_symmetry.space_group_name_H-M   'P 1'
#
loop_
_entity.id
_entity.type
_entity.pdbx_description
1 polymer ?
#
loop_
_entity_poly.entity_id
_entity_poly.type
_entity_poly.pdbx_seq_one_letter_code
_entity_poly.pdbx_strand_id
1 'polypeptide(L)'
;MSDYLEIRTTIPDDAEDELAQALSSWPILGVDLVPQDAGRIDVGIWIPSGDDRLVHQILSLITAFSSDTVRLKEHLAEDWSAQWR
;
A
#
# COMPACT_ATOMS: atom_id res chain seq x y z
N MET A 1 -6.79 16.45 8.72
CA MET A 1 -6.03 15.24 8.33
C MET A 1 -5.06 15.65 7.23
N SER A 2 -3.93 14.96 7.09
CA SER A 2 -2.98 15.21 6.00
C SER A 2 -3.35 14.37 4.79
N ASP A 3 -3.03 14.85 3.59
CA ASP A 3 -3.18 14.08 2.35
C ASP A 3 -2.33 12.81 2.43
N TYR A 4 -2.81 11.72 1.82
CA TYR A 4 -2.06 10.47 1.73
C TYR A 4 -2.30 9.75 0.40
N LEU A 5 -1.32 8.94 0.00
CA LEU A 5 -1.42 8.02 -1.13
C LEU A 5 -1.69 6.61 -0.62
N GLU A 6 -2.66 5.93 -1.24
CA GLU A 6 -2.91 4.51 -1.05
C GLU A 6 -2.37 3.73 -2.26
N ILE A 7 -1.50 2.76 -2.00
CA ILE A 7 -1.05 1.77 -2.98
C ILE A 7 -1.74 0.45 -2.69
N ARG A 8 -2.46 -0.08 -3.67
CA ARG A 8 -3.07 -1.41 -3.61
C ARG A 8 -2.40 -2.38 -4.54
N THR A 9 -2.10 -3.56 -4.05
CA THR A 9 -1.49 -4.64 -4.83
C THR A 9 -1.98 -6.00 -4.34
N THR A 10 -1.75 -7.03 -5.14
CA THR A 10 -1.98 -8.42 -4.74
C THR A 10 -0.67 -9.18 -4.83
N ILE A 11 -0.32 -9.90 -3.77
CA ILE A 11 0.88 -10.73 -3.67
C ILE A 11 0.50 -12.19 -3.37
N PRO A 12 1.41 -13.16 -3.61
CA PRO A 12 1.33 -14.49 -3.01
C PRO A 12 1.30 -14.45 -1.47
N ASP A 13 0.65 -15.41 -0.83
CA ASP A 13 0.58 -15.50 0.64
C ASP A 13 1.93 -15.85 1.30
N ASP A 14 2.79 -16.61 0.61
CA ASP A 14 4.14 -16.91 1.07
C ASP A 14 5.09 -15.69 1.10
N ALA A 15 4.70 -14.58 0.46
CA ALA A 15 5.43 -13.32 0.47
C ALA A 15 4.98 -12.34 1.58
N GLU A 16 3.97 -12.69 2.39
CA GLU A 16 3.41 -11.82 3.44
C GLU A 16 4.47 -11.35 4.45
N ASP A 17 5.17 -12.32 5.05
CA ASP A 17 6.15 -12.07 6.10
C ASP A 17 7.34 -11.24 5.57
N GLU A 18 7.79 -11.54 4.34
CA GLU A 18 8.90 -10.83 3.70
C GLU A 18 8.53 -9.38 3.40
N LEU A 19 7.31 -9.14 2.89
CA LEU A 19 6.80 -7.80 2.64
C LEU A 19 6.65 -7.00 3.94
N ALA A 20 6.03 -7.59 4.97
CA ALA A 20 5.85 -6.94 6.27
C ALA A 20 7.21 -6.57 6.90
N GLN A 21 8.18 -7.48 6.82
CA GLN A 21 9.54 -7.22 7.30
C GLN A 21 10.23 -6.10 6.52
N ALA A 22 10.11 -6.07 5.20
CA ALA A 22 10.69 -5.03 4.36
C ALA A 22 10.10 -3.64 4.67
N LEU A 23 8.78 -3.56 4.89
CA LEU A 23 8.07 -2.31 5.16
C LEU A 23 8.18 -1.83 6.61
N SER A 24 8.55 -2.70 7.56
CA SER A 24 8.58 -2.40 9.01
C SER A 24 9.42 -1.18 9.41
N SER A 25 10.40 -0.80 8.58
CA SER A 25 11.32 0.32 8.83
C SER A 25 11.02 1.56 8.00
N TRP A 26 9.99 1.51 7.14
CA TRP A 26 9.72 2.56 6.17
C TRP A 26 8.77 3.60 6.76
N PRO A 27 8.87 4.88 6.34
CA PRO A 27 8.01 5.95 6.85
C PRO A 27 6.61 5.92 6.21
N ILE A 28 5.94 4.77 6.30
CA ILE A 28 4.55 4.57 5.86
C ILE A 28 3.56 4.88 7.00
N LEU A 29 2.33 5.25 6.65
CA LEU A 29 1.25 5.50 7.59
C LEU A 29 0.60 4.22 8.09
N GLY A 30 0.65 3.16 7.29
CA GLY A 30 0.12 1.85 7.65
C GLY A 30 0.13 0.86 6.50
N VAL A 31 -0.13 -0.39 6.85
CA VAL A 31 -0.34 -1.50 5.91
C VAL A 31 -1.58 -2.28 6.35
N ASP A 32 -2.36 -2.73 5.38
CA ASP A 32 -3.50 -3.64 5.56
C ASP A 32 -3.28 -4.86 4.67
N LEU A 33 -3.55 -6.03 5.23
CA LEU A 33 -3.32 -7.33 4.61
C LEU A 33 -4.62 -8.11 4.69
N VAL A 34 -5.22 -8.36 3.53
CA VAL A 34 -6.51 -9.04 3.40
C VAL A 34 -6.29 -10.33 2.64
N PRO A 35 -6.31 -11.50 3.31
CA PRO A 35 -6.23 -12.78 2.63
C PRO A 35 -7.36 -12.95 1.62
N GLN A 36 -7.02 -13.43 0.43
CA GLN A 36 -7.95 -13.82 -0.62
C GLN A 36 -7.98 -15.34 -0.81
N ASP A 37 -8.96 -15.81 -1.57
CA ASP A 37 -8.99 -17.19 -2.05
C ASP A 37 -7.80 -17.47 -2.98
N ALA A 38 -7.33 -18.73 -2.99
CA ALA A 38 -6.26 -19.23 -3.86
C ALA A 38 -4.82 -18.76 -3.55
N GLY A 39 -4.47 -18.54 -2.28
CA GLY A 39 -3.08 -18.30 -1.85
C GLY A 39 -2.55 -16.92 -2.24
N ARG A 40 -3.44 -15.93 -2.18
CA ARG A 40 -3.15 -14.53 -2.53
C ARG A 40 -3.57 -13.62 -1.38
N ILE A 41 -2.91 -12.48 -1.26
CA ILE A 41 -3.20 -11.46 -0.26
C ILE A 41 -3.30 -10.12 -0.96
N ASP A 42 -4.40 -9.41 -0.72
CA ASP A 42 -4.52 -8.01 -1.06
C ASP A 42 -3.79 -7.17 -0.02
N VAL A 43 -2.95 -6.27 -0.49
CA VAL A 43 -2.14 -5.38 0.33
C VAL A 43 -2.57 -3.95 0.04
N GLY A 44 -2.94 -3.22 1.09
CA GLY A 44 -3.09 -1.76 1.08
C GLY A 44 -1.94 -1.11 1.83
N ILE A 45 -1.22 -0.17 1.22
CA ILE A 45 -0.14 0.59 1.85
C ILE A 45 -0.49 2.06 1.80
N TRP A 46 -0.47 2.73 2.96
CA TRP A 46 -0.72 4.17 3.05
C TRP A 46 0.57 4.93 3.28
N ILE A 47 0.75 6.02 2.54
CA ILE A 47 2.00 6.78 2.49
C ILE A 47 1.69 8.26 2.65
N PRO A 48 2.49 9.05 3.41
CA PRO A 48 2.31 10.50 3.45
C PRO A 48 2.42 11.10 2.04
N SER A 49 1.54 12.05 1.70
CA SER A 49 1.65 12.76 0.42
C SER A 49 2.92 13.60 0.33
N GLY A 50 3.48 13.70 -0.88
CA GLY A 50 4.66 14.52 -1.17
C GLY A 50 6.01 13.82 -1.03
N ASP A 51 6.04 12.51 -0.76
CA ASP A 51 7.27 11.69 -0.77
C ASP A 51 7.32 10.77 -2.01
N ASP A 52 7.53 11.38 -3.18
CA ASP A 52 7.63 10.65 -4.46
C ASP A 52 8.72 9.58 -4.43
N ARG A 53 9.79 9.82 -3.67
CA ARG A 53 10.88 8.86 -3.52
C ARG A 53 10.39 7.60 -2.82
N LEU A 54 9.66 7.73 -1.72
CA LEU A 54 9.09 6.61 -1.00
C LEU A 54 8.09 5.84 -1.87
N VAL A 55 7.25 6.55 -2.63
CA VAL A 55 6.34 5.94 -3.60
C VAL A 55 7.11 5.07 -4.60
N HIS A 56 8.17 5.60 -5.22
CA HIS A 56 8.99 4.84 -6.16
C HIS A 56 9.67 3.62 -5.51
N GLN A 57 10.13 3.74 -4.26
CA GLN A 57 10.73 2.62 -3.53
C GLN A 57 9.71 1.52 -3.25
N ILE A 58 8.48 1.88 -2.86
CA ILE A 58 7.39 0.93 -2.60
C ILE A 58 6.98 0.23 -3.90
N LEU A 59 6.83 0.98 -4.99
CA LEU A 59 6.52 0.39 -6.29
C LEU A 59 7.60 -0.58 -6.76
N SER A 60 8.88 -0.24 -6.58
CA SER A 60 9.99 -1.12 -6.92
C SER A 60 10.00 -2.40 -6.06
N LEU A 61 9.69 -2.28 -4.77
CA LEU A 61 9.59 -3.42 -3.86
C LEU A 61 8.45 -4.36 -4.27
N ILE A 62 7.25 -3.81 -4.47
CA ILE A 62 6.07 -4.58 -4.88
C ILE A 62 6.30 -5.31 -6.21
N THR A 63 6.97 -4.66 -7.16
CA THR A 63 7.30 -5.27 -8.46
C THR A 63 8.24 -6.47 -8.30
N ALA A 64 9.11 -6.47 -7.28
CA ALA A 64 9.99 -7.61 -7.00
C ALA A 64 9.22 -8.83 -6.45
N PHE A 65 8.10 -8.63 -5.77
CA PHE A 65 7.23 -9.68 -5.23
C PHE A 65 6.23 -10.27 -6.23
N SER A 66 6.37 -9.97 -7.54
CA SER A 66 5.52 -10.51 -8.61
C SER A 66 4.04 -10.10 -8.50
N SER A 67 3.78 -8.82 -8.25
CA SER A 67 2.40 -8.33 -8.22
C SER A 67 1.76 -8.34 -9.61
N ASP A 68 0.62 -9.03 -9.73
CA ASP A 68 -0.13 -9.12 -10.98
C ASP A 68 -0.82 -7.79 -11.35
N THR A 69 -1.03 -6.87 -10.40
CA THR A 69 -1.60 -5.54 -10.64
C THR A 69 -1.31 -4.58 -9.48
N VAL A 70 -0.80 -3.38 -9.78
CA VAL A 70 -0.67 -2.27 -8.82
C VAL A 70 -1.67 -1.17 -9.15
N ARG A 71 -2.38 -0.67 -8.14
CA ARG A 71 -3.31 0.48 -8.24
C ARG A 71 -2.89 1.58 -7.27
N LEU A 72 -2.91 2.81 -7.76
CA LEU A 72 -2.61 4.00 -6.97
C LEU A 72 -3.90 4.80 -6.79
N LYS A 73 -4.18 5.25 -5.56
CA LYS A 73 -5.31 6.12 -5.25
C LYS A 73 -4.86 7.23 -4.29
N GLU A 74 -4.96 8.46 -4.74
CA GLU A 74 -4.74 9.63 -3.90
C GLU A 74 -5.97 9.92 -3.05
N HIS A 75 -5.76 10.28 -1.78
CA HIS A 75 -6.81 10.70 -0.86
C HIS A 75 -6.46 12.10 -0.35
N LEU A 76 -7.28 13.07 -0.77
CA LEU A 76 -7.17 14.45 -0.31
C LEU A 76 -7.84 14.59 1.05
N ALA A 77 -7.24 15.37 1.95
CA ALA A 77 -7.75 15.64 3.28
C ALA A 77 -9.17 16.21 3.30
N GLU A 78 -9.56 16.93 2.23
CA GLU A 78 -10.90 17.51 2.08
C GLU A 78 -11.99 16.47 1.81
N ASP A 79 -11.66 15.34 1.16
CA ASP A 79 -12.62 14.29 0.78
C ASP A 79 -13.15 13.49 1.98
N TRP A 80 -12.44 13.52 3.11
CA TRP A 80 -12.86 12.83 4.33
C TRP A 80 -14.17 13.40 4.89
N SER A 81 -14.36 14.72 4.79
CA SER A 81 -15.58 15.38 5.27
C SER A 81 -16.80 15.14 4.38
N ALA A 82 -16.60 14.75 3.11
CA ALA A 82 -17.67 14.47 2.17
C ALA A 82 -18.29 13.08 2.35
N GLN A 83 -17.53 12.11 2.89
CA GLN A 83 -17.99 10.73 3.08
C GLN A 83 -18.81 10.50 4.36
N TRP A 84 -18.79 11.44 5.30
CA TRP A 84 -19.50 11.34 6.59
C TRP A 84 -20.60 12.41 6.75
N ARG A 85 -21.19 12.86 5.64
CA ARG A 85 -22.34 13.78 5.61
C ARG A 85 -23.65 13.06 5.40
#